data_AF-A0A0W7YC44-F1
#
_entry.id   AF-A0A0W7YC44-F1
#
_cell.length_a   1.000
_cell.length_b   1.000
_cell.length_c   1.000
_cell.angle_alpha   90.00
_cell.angle_beta   90.00
_cell.angle_gamma   90.00
#
_symmetry.space_group_name_H-M   'P 1'
#
loop_
_entity.id
_entity.type
_entity.pdbx_description
1 polymer ?
#
loop_
_entity_poly.entity_id
_entity_poly.type
_entity_poly.pdbx_seq_one_letter_code
_entity_poly.pdbx_strand_id
1 'polypeptide(L)'
;MFNFLVACSASNESIKKQNIETEKETISNSLPNSKEVYDFAQRKFDEVTNYGENYEPEIHDELILKETATHFNIDYDTANTLYMKEEMGSNNHALFEPKQKFITMDLFKQIQTGMTYEEVKELTNLEGTLVPTSSDEEISEYKYEAEGNASVTLIFSNDILFTKSQSGLAKPEKITIDQYNQVVKGMSLEEVESILGIGEFGGDMTTPNATTETYWYEGASGGSAQLIFYNGTLGMKEEFGLQ
;
A
#
# COMPACT_ATOMS: atom_id res chain seq x y z
N MET A 1 24.71 -45.38 -62.55
CA MET A 1 24.40 -46.70 -61.95
C MET A 1 24.26 -46.42 -60.46
N PHE A 2 23.14 -46.57 -59.75
CA PHE A 2 22.04 -47.52 -59.83
C PHE A 2 20.71 -46.81 -59.45
N ASN A 3 19.62 -47.17 -60.12
CA ASN A 3 18.25 -46.99 -59.66
C ASN A 3 17.98 -47.97 -58.50
N PHE A 4 17.13 -47.60 -57.54
CA PHE A 4 15.97 -48.42 -57.20
C PHE A 4 14.87 -47.58 -56.51
N LEU A 5 13.73 -47.55 -57.18
CA LEU A 5 12.43 -47.15 -56.68
C LEU A 5 11.77 -48.42 -56.11
N VAL A 6 11.21 -48.39 -54.91
CA VAL A 6 10.14 -49.33 -54.50
C VAL A 6 9.08 -48.54 -53.73
N ALA A 7 7.84 -48.72 -54.18
CA ALA A 7 6.63 -48.10 -53.66
C ALA A 7 5.83 -49.06 -52.77
N CYS A 8 4.93 -48.46 -51.99
CA CYS A 8 3.65 -48.99 -51.46
C CYS A 8 3.64 -50.12 -50.42
N SER A 9 3.06 -49.81 -49.25
CA SER A 9 1.78 -50.42 -48.83
C SER A 9 1.10 -49.59 -47.73
N ALA A 10 -0.14 -49.17 -47.98
CA ALA A 10 -1.05 -48.63 -46.98
C ALA A 10 -1.90 -49.76 -46.37
N SER A 11 -2.15 -49.70 -45.07
CA SER A 11 -3.35 -50.26 -44.39
C SER A 11 -3.37 -49.73 -42.95
N ASN A 12 -4.13 -48.67 -42.66
CA ASN A 12 -5.48 -48.73 -42.05
C ASN A 12 -5.55 -49.64 -40.81
N GLU A 13 -5.35 -49.05 -39.64
CA GLU A 13 -6.15 -49.40 -38.46
C GLU A 13 -6.58 -48.11 -37.73
N SER A 14 -7.69 -47.62 -38.26
CA SER A 14 -8.61 -46.64 -37.72
C SER A 14 -9.08 -46.97 -36.29
N ILE A 15 -9.14 -45.90 -35.47
CA ILE A 15 -10.15 -45.69 -34.41
C ILE A 15 -9.96 -46.50 -33.12
N LYS A 16 -9.23 -45.93 -32.16
CA LYS A 16 -9.61 -45.76 -30.74
C LYS A 16 -8.40 -45.28 -29.94
N LYS A 17 -8.27 -43.96 -29.82
CA LYS A 17 -7.64 -43.23 -28.70
C LYS A 17 -7.74 -41.73 -28.99
N GLN A 18 -8.97 -41.26 -29.19
CA GLN A 18 -9.35 -39.88 -28.90
C GLN A 18 -10.02 -39.91 -27.53
N ASN A 19 -9.37 -39.32 -26.54
CA ASN A 19 -9.94 -38.35 -25.59
C ASN A 19 -9.20 -38.38 -24.25
N ILE A 20 -8.85 -37.15 -23.82
CA ILE A 20 -8.45 -36.71 -22.48
C ILE A 20 -6.94 -36.80 -22.19
N GLU A 21 -6.23 -35.72 -22.55
CA GLU A 21 -5.57 -34.77 -21.63
C GLU A 21 -4.67 -33.83 -22.46
N THR A 22 -5.27 -32.85 -23.13
CA THR A 22 -5.49 -31.48 -22.62
C THR A 22 -4.22 -30.64 -22.67
N GLU A 23 -4.10 -29.91 -23.77
CA GLU A 23 -3.81 -28.47 -23.80
C GLU A 23 -2.73 -27.99 -22.83
N LYS A 24 -1.46 -28.18 -23.23
CA LYS A 24 -0.48 -27.10 -23.12
C LYS A 24 -0.43 -26.37 -24.46
N GLU A 25 -1.54 -25.74 -24.82
CA GLU A 25 -1.49 -24.69 -25.82
C GLU A 25 -0.83 -23.47 -25.19
N THR A 26 0.41 -23.29 -25.60
CA THR A 26 1.17 -22.05 -25.73
C THR A 26 0.27 -20.85 -26.03
N ILE A 27 -0.38 -20.25 -25.03
CA ILE A 27 -0.98 -18.93 -25.20
C ILE A 27 0.16 -17.92 -25.09
N SER A 28 0.57 -17.43 -26.26
CA SER A 28 1.21 -16.14 -26.40
C SER A 28 0.25 -15.10 -25.79
N ASN A 29 0.38 -14.80 -24.50
CA ASN A 29 -0.41 -13.75 -23.86
C ASN A 29 0.06 -12.39 -24.36
N SER A 30 -0.35 -12.03 -25.57
CA SER A 30 -0.56 -10.62 -25.88
C SER A 30 -1.66 -10.12 -24.96
N LEU A 31 -1.40 -9.02 -24.26
CA LEU A 31 -2.41 -8.36 -23.43
C LEU A 31 -3.72 -8.17 -24.22
N PRO A 32 -4.89 -8.31 -23.56
CA PRO A 32 -6.17 -8.11 -24.22
C PRO A 32 -6.29 -6.67 -24.74
N ASN A 33 -7.09 -6.49 -25.78
CA ASN A 33 -7.30 -5.17 -26.36
C ASN A 33 -7.96 -4.26 -25.32
N SER A 34 -7.37 -3.08 -25.08
CA SER A 34 -7.88 -2.13 -24.09
C SER A 34 -9.34 -1.74 -24.33
N LYS A 35 -9.77 -1.61 -25.59
CA LYS A 35 -11.17 -1.36 -25.98
C LYS A 35 -12.12 -2.47 -25.54
N GLU A 36 -11.69 -3.73 -25.68
CA GLU A 36 -12.51 -4.87 -25.28
C GLU A 36 -12.67 -4.94 -23.75
N VAL A 37 -11.59 -4.63 -23.03
CA VAL A 37 -11.61 -4.50 -21.56
C VAL A 37 -12.58 -3.40 -21.13
N TYR A 38 -12.48 -2.23 -21.76
CA TYR A 38 -13.36 -1.10 -21.50
C TYR A 38 -14.84 -1.40 -21.76
N ASP A 39 -15.16 -1.94 -22.95
CA ASP A 39 -16.52 -2.29 -23.34
C ASP A 39 -17.13 -3.36 -22.41
N PHE A 40 -16.29 -4.25 -21.86
CA PHE A 40 -16.73 -5.24 -20.87
C PHE A 40 -17.02 -4.60 -19.51
N ALA A 41 -16.08 -3.82 -18.99
CA ALA A 41 -16.22 -3.15 -17.70
C ALA A 41 -17.44 -2.22 -17.69
N GLN A 42 -17.70 -1.48 -18.78
CA GLN A 42 -18.89 -0.62 -18.85
C GLN A 42 -20.20 -1.39 -18.87
N ARG A 43 -20.24 -2.54 -19.57
CA ARG A 43 -21.43 -3.40 -19.53
C ARG A 43 -21.69 -3.93 -18.12
N LYS A 44 -20.62 -4.25 -17.39
CA LYS A 44 -20.70 -4.67 -16.00
C LYS A 44 -21.12 -3.54 -15.08
N PHE A 45 -20.61 -2.33 -15.30
CA PHE A 45 -21.09 -1.13 -14.63
C PHE A 45 -22.60 -0.97 -14.79
N ASP A 46 -23.10 -0.98 -16.02
CA ASP A 46 -24.53 -0.85 -16.32
C ASP A 46 -25.37 -1.94 -15.64
N GLU A 47 -24.88 -3.18 -15.66
CA GLU A 47 -25.54 -4.34 -15.05
C GLU A 47 -25.63 -4.22 -13.52
N VAL A 48 -24.53 -3.89 -12.84
CA VAL A 48 -24.47 -3.90 -11.37
C VAL A 48 -25.06 -2.64 -10.75
N THR A 49 -24.95 -1.50 -11.43
CA THR A 49 -25.39 -0.19 -10.91
C THR A 49 -26.78 0.21 -11.38
N ASN A 50 -27.42 -0.57 -12.28
CA ASN A 50 -28.59 -0.14 -13.04
C ASN A 50 -28.32 1.19 -13.78
N TYR A 51 -27.38 1.15 -14.73
CA TYR A 51 -26.98 2.32 -15.51
C TYR A 51 -26.57 3.54 -14.66
N GLY A 52 -25.94 3.28 -13.51
CA GLY A 52 -25.46 4.28 -12.56
C GLY A 52 -26.47 4.70 -11.49
N GLU A 53 -27.73 4.25 -11.51
CA GLU A 53 -28.75 4.68 -10.55
C GLU A 53 -28.43 4.31 -9.09
N ASN A 54 -27.80 3.15 -8.89
CA ASN A 54 -27.40 2.65 -7.57
C ASN A 54 -25.88 2.65 -7.39
N TYR A 55 -25.17 3.53 -8.09
CA TYR A 55 -23.72 3.53 -8.08
C TYR A 55 -23.14 3.99 -6.73
N GLU A 56 -22.60 3.03 -6.01
CA GLU A 56 -21.72 3.20 -4.85
C GLU A 56 -20.25 2.90 -5.26
N PRO A 57 -19.37 3.91 -5.39
CA PRO A 57 -18.00 3.74 -5.90
C PRO A 57 -17.17 2.72 -5.12
N GLU A 58 -17.30 2.71 -3.80
CA GLU A 58 -16.52 1.85 -2.91
C GLU A 58 -16.84 0.35 -3.08
N ILE A 59 -17.98 0.02 -3.67
CA ILE A 59 -18.44 -1.35 -3.87
C ILE A 59 -18.33 -1.75 -5.34
N HIS A 60 -18.86 -0.91 -6.22
CA HIS A 60 -19.03 -1.29 -7.62
C HIS A 60 -17.73 -1.24 -8.40
N ASP A 61 -16.84 -0.27 -8.14
CA ASP A 61 -15.58 -0.15 -8.89
C ASP A 61 -14.70 -1.37 -8.70
N GLU A 62 -14.55 -1.80 -7.44
CA GLU A 62 -13.78 -3.00 -7.10
C GLU A 62 -14.42 -4.26 -7.70
N LEU A 63 -15.76 -4.38 -7.61
CA LEU A 63 -16.49 -5.53 -8.16
C LEU A 63 -16.32 -5.64 -9.67
N ILE A 64 -16.54 -4.54 -10.40
CA ILE A 64 -16.46 -4.48 -11.87
C ILE A 64 -15.05 -4.84 -12.34
N LEU A 65 -14.01 -4.29 -11.70
CA LEU A 65 -12.63 -4.55 -12.07
C LEU A 65 -12.19 -5.98 -11.73
N LYS A 66 -12.64 -6.55 -10.60
CA LYS A 66 -12.38 -7.97 -10.28
C LYS A 66 -13.04 -8.91 -11.29
N GLU A 67 -14.29 -8.63 -11.67
CA GLU A 67 -14.98 -9.40 -12.70
C GLU A 67 -14.29 -9.26 -14.07
N THR A 68 -13.83 -8.06 -14.41
CA THR A 68 -13.11 -7.78 -15.66
C THR A 68 -11.78 -8.52 -15.70
N ALA A 69 -10.98 -8.44 -14.64
CA ALA A 69 -9.71 -9.16 -14.50
C ALA A 69 -9.92 -10.67 -14.67
N THR A 70 -10.94 -11.21 -13.99
CA THR A 70 -11.31 -12.63 -14.09
C THR A 70 -11.72 -13.01 -15.52
N HIS A 71 -12.51 -12.16 -16.19
CA HIS A 71 -12.99 -12.43 -17.55
C HIS A 71 -11.87 -12.53 -18.57
N PHE A 72 -10.87 -11.64 -18.48
CA PHE A 72 -9.75 -11.59 -19.41
C PHE A 72 -8.54 -12.41 -18.97
N ASN A 73 -8.62 -13.10 -17.83
CA ASN A 73 -7.51 -13.84 -17.22
C ASN A 73 -6.24 -12.99 -17.07
N ILE A 74 -6.42 -11.77 -16.55
CA ILE A 74 -5.38 -10.80 -16.21
C ILE A 74 -5.48 -10.45 -14.73
N ASP A 75 -4.45 -9.84 -14.16
CA ASP A 75 -4.52 -9.28 -12.81
C ASP A 75 -5.36 -7.99 -12.76
N TYR A 76 -5.74 -7.60 -11.54
CA TYR A 76 -6.57 -6.44 -11.27
C TYR A 76 -5.93 -5.14 -11.79
N ASP A 77 -4.63 -4.94 -11.57
CA ASP A 77 -3.92 -3.72 -11.96
C ASP A 77 -3.83 -3.59 -13.49
N THR A 78 -3.65 -4.71 -14.17
CA THR A 78 -3.68 -4.79 -15.64
C THR A 78 -5.08 -4.50 -16.19
N ALA A 79 -6.13 -5.04 -15.58
CA ALA A 79 -7.52 -4.73 -15.97
C ALA A 79 -7.82 -3.24 -15.79
N ASN A 80 -7.40 -2.67 -14.66
CA ASN A 80 -7.54 -1.25 -14.38
C ASN A 80 -6.79 -0.41 -15.41
N THR A 81 -5.52 -0.71 -15.67
CA THR A 81 -4.69 0.00 -16.66
C THR A 81 -5.30 -0.01 -18.06
N LEU A 82 -5.84 -1.16 -18.49
CA LEU A 82 -6.45 -1.30 -19.81
C LEU A 82 -7.80 -0.59 -19.92
N TYR A 83 -8.61 -0.62 -18.86
CA TYR A 83 -9.83 0.17 -18.76
C TYR A 83 -9.54 1.67 -18.87
N MET A 84 -8.55 2.15 -18.10
CA MET A 84 -8.11 3.55 -18.12
C MET A 84 -7.67 4.02 -19.49
N LYS A 85 -6.92 3.19 -20.21
CA LYS A 85 -6.36 3.57 -21.51
C LYS A 85 -7.43 4.01 -22.51
N GLU A 86 -8.63 3.46 -22.44
CA GLU A 86 -9.74 3.82 -23.32
C GLU A 86 -10.59 4.95 -22.76
N GLU A 87 -10.86 4.95 -21.45
CA GLU A 87 -11.58 6.03 -20.77
C GLU A 87 -10.86 7.39 -20.92
N MET A 88 -9.52 7.36 -20.97
CA MET A 88 -8.65 8.54 -20.95
C MET A 88 -8.27 9.15 -22.30
N GLY A 89 -8.84 8.71 -23.42
CA GLY A 89 -8.51 9.14 -24.79
C GLY A 89 -7.55 10.34 -24.93
N SER A 90 -6.23 10.08 -24.92
CA SER A 90 -5.13 11.06 -25.11
C SER A 90 -5.24 12.38 -24.30
N ASN A 91 -4.88 12.33 -23.01
CA ASN A 91 -4.24 13.37 -22.17
C ASN A 91 -4.90 13.56 -20.78
N ASN A 92 -4.14 13.19 -19.75
CA ASN A 92 -4.20 13.55 -18.32
C ASN A 92 -5.31 13.01 -17.38
N HIS A 93 -4.80 12.38 -16.32
CA HIS A 93 -5.29 12.13 -14.94
C HIS A 93 -6.33 11.02 -14.66
N ALA A 94 -5.92 10.05 -13.83
CA ALA A 94 -6.63 8.81 -13.43
C ALA A 94 -7.89 9.00 -12.59
N LEU A 95 -8.94 8.25 -12.95
CA LEU A 95 -10.24 8.23 -12.27
C LEU A 95 -10.45 7.02 -11.34
N PHE A 96 -9.65 5.96 -11.44
CA PHE A 96 -9.74 4.77 -10.57
C PHE A 96 -8.34 4.30 -10.19
N GLU A 97 -7.76 4.96 -9.21
CA GLU A 97 -6.87 4.31 -8.25
C GLU A 97 -7.80 3.64 -7.21
N PRO A 98 -7.48 2.49 -6.58
CA PRO A 98 -7.92 2.34 -5.20
C PRO A 98 -7.27 3.51 -4.46
N LYS A 99 -7.98 4.64 -4.38
CA LYS A 99 -7.51 5.81 -3.66
C LYS A 99 -7.31 5.32 -2.25
N GLN A 100 -6.06 5.07 -1.86
CA GLN A 100 -5.67 5.01 -0.47
C GLN A 100 -6.19 6.31 0.12
N LYS A 101 -7.36 6.27 0.79
CA LYS A 101 -8.04 7.52 1.21
C LYS A 101 -7.39 8.14 2.43
N PHE A 102 -6.60 7.34 3.14
CA PHE A 102 -6.03 7.67 4.43
C PHE A 102 -4.66 7.02 4.57
N ILE A 103 -3.77 7.61 5.35
CA ILE A 103 -2.49 6.99 5.71
C ILE A 103 -2.75 5.78 6.64
N THR A 104 -2.15 4.63 6.32
CA THR A 104 -2.08 3.46 7.23
C THR A 104 -0.82 3.49 8.07
N MET A 105 -0.74 2.65 9.11
CA MET A 105 0.47 2.53 9.91
C MET A 105 1.68 2.07 9.08
N ASP A 106 1.48 1.17 8.12
CA ASP A 106 2.55 0.67 7.24
C ASP A 106 3.09 1.76 6.31
N LEU A 107 2.22 2.62 5.76
CA LEU A 107 2.63 3.79 4.99
C LEU A 107 3.34 4.81 5.88
N PHE A 108 2.81 5.06 7.08
CA PHE A 108 3.44 5.97 8.04
C PHE A 108 4.85 5.53 8.44
N LYS A 109 5.09 4.21 8.58
CA LYS A 109 6.43 3.64 8.83
C LYS A 109 7.38 3.81 7.63
N GLN A 110 6.86 3.80 6.40
CA GLN A 110 7.65 3.99 5.17
C GLN A 110 8.01 5.46 4.89
N ILE A 111 7.17 6.41 5.31
CA ILE A 111 7.51 7.85 5.22
C ILE A 111 8.73 8.12 6.11
N GLN A 112 9.79 8.70 5.57
CA GLN A 112 11.02 8.99 6.29
C GLN A 112 11.36 10.46 6.22
N THR A 113 11.93 10.99 7.31
CA THR A 113 12.55 12.32 7.26
C THR A 113 13.61 12.37 6.16
N GLY A 114 13.71 13.51 5.50
CA GLY A 114 14.55 13.69 4.32
C GLY A 114 13.81 13.53 2.97
N MET A 115 12.62 12.92 2.95
CA MET A 115 11.79 12.87 1.72
C MET A 115 11.25 14.26 1.35
N THR A 116 11.12 14.53 0.06
CA THR A 116 10.41 15.69 -0.48
C THR A 116 8.89 15.54 -0.36
N TYR A 117 8.13 16.63 -0.50
CA TYR A 117 6.67 16.54 -0.55
C TYR A 117 6.19 15.64 -1.69
N GLU A 118 6.81 15.75 -2.88
CA GLU A 118 6.46 14.93 -4.04
C GLU A 118 6.80 13.46 -3.84
N GLU A 119 7.94 13.11 -3.21
CA GLU A 119 8.25 11.71 -2.87
C GLU A 119 7.22 11.13 -1.89
N VAL A 120 6.76 11.92 -0.90
CA VAL A 120 5.69 11.48 0.01
C VAL A 120 4.37 11.30 -0.75
N LYS A 121 4.03 12.22 -1.66
CA LYS A 121 2.83 12.13 -2.49
C LYS A 121 2.86 10.92 -3.40
N GLU A 122 4.00 10.62 -4.03
CA GLU A 122 4.20 9.42 -4.86
C GLU A 122 4.12 8.14 -4.03
N LEU A 123 4.72 8.12 -2.83
CA LEU A 123 4.68 6.97 -1.92
C LEU A 123 3.27 6.65 -1.41
N THR A 124 2.52 7.69 -1.06
CA THR A 124 1.21 7.54 -0.39
C THR A 124 0.02 7.62 -1.35
N ASN A 125 0.24 8.16 -2.55
CA ASN A 125 -0.80 8.57 -3.48
C ASN A 125 -1.84 9.52 -2.86
N LEU A 126 -1.39 10.34 -1.89
CA LEU A 126 -2.23 11.23 -1.12
C LEU A 126 -1.71 12.67 -1.18
N GLU A 127 -2.64 13.61 -1.31
CA GLU A 127 -2.36 15.02 -1.11
C GLU A 127 -2.71 15.43 0.32
N GLY A 128 -1.77 16.08 1.00
CA GLY A 128 -1.99 16.62 2.33
C GLY A 128 -2.80 17.91 2.27
N THR A 129 -3.59 18.17 3.32
CA THR A 129 -4.23 19.48 3.49
C THR A 129 -3.23 20.44 4.13
N LEU A 130 -2.84 21.49 3.41
CA LEU A 130 -1.96 22.53 3.94
C LEU A 130 -2.61 23.22 5.14
N VAL A 131 -1.90 23.23 6.27
CA VAL A 131 -2.26 24.01 7.46
C VAL A 131 -1.65 25.39 7.28
N PRO A 132 -2.46 26.47 7.23
CA PRO A 132 -1.92 27.82 7.12
C PRO A 132 -1.07 28.16 8.36
N THR A 133 0.25 28.21 8.20
CA THR A 133 1.18 28.67 9.24
C THR A 133 1.39 30.19 9.10
N SER A 134 1.62 30.88 10.21
CA SER A 134 1.49 32.34 10.29
C SER A 134 2.78 33.15 10.14
N SER A 135 3.93 32.55 9.80
CA SER A 135 5.18 33.32 9.95
C SER A 135 6.45 32.87 9.20
N ASP A 136 6.49 31.74 8.50
CA ASP A 136 7.72 31.28 7.85
C ASP A 136 7.42 30.65 6.47
N GLU A 137 7.87 31.31 5.40
CA GLU A 137 7.67 30.82 4.02
C GLU A 137 8.49 29.55 3.72
N GLU A 138 9.48 29.21 4.56
CA GLU A 138 10.29 28.00 4.40
C GLU A 138 9.68 26.78 5.08
N ILE A 139 8.65 26.94 5.94
CA ILE A 139 8.03 25.85 6.70
C ILE A 139 6.59 25.62 6.25
N SER A 140 6.32 24.40 5.78
CA SER A 140 4.99 23.95 5.39
C SER A 140 4.53 22.81 6.27
N GLU A 141 3.32 22.91 6.80
CA GLU A 141 2.68 21.86 7.59
C GLU A 141 1.50 21.26 6.80
N TYR A 142 1.48 19.95 6.65
CA TYR A 142 0.42 19.21 5.97
C TYR A 142 -0.22 18.21 6.90
N LYS A 143 -1.56 18.18 6.89
CA LYS A 143 -2.37 17.22 7.61
C LYS A 143 -2.96 16.18 6.67
N TYR A 144 -2.90 14.92 7.06
CA TYR A 144 -3.46 13.78 6.35
C TYR A 144 -4.50 13.09 7.23
N GLU A 145 -5.59 12.63 6.61
CA GLU A 145 -6.47 11.66 7.24
C GLU A 145 -5.75 10.33 7.35
N ALA A 146 -5.95 9.62 8.46
CA ALA A 146 -5.34 8.33 8.71
C ALA A 146 -6.40 7.32 9.16
N GLU A 147 -6.08 6.03 9.02
CA GLU A 147 -7.02 4.94 9.27
C GLU A 147 -7.67 5.05 10.67
N GLY A 148 -8.97 4.79 10.75
CA GLY A 148 -9.68 4.72 12.04
C GLY A 148 -9.96 6.08 12.70
N ASN A 149 -10.15 7.14 11.91
CA ASN A 149 -10.31 8.54 12.36
C ASN A 149 -9.04 9.13 13.00
N ALA A 150 -7.89 8.53 12.70
CA ALA A 150 -6.60 9.05 13.09
C ALA A 150 -6.20 10.25 12.20
N SER A 151 -5.10 10.91 12.56
CA SER A 151 -4.49 11.91 11.70
C SER A 151 -2.97 11.85 11.74
N VAL A 152 -2.36 12.24 10.63
CA VAL A 152 -0.91 12.38 10.49
C VAL A 152 -0.59 13.84 10.17
N THR A 153 0.44 14.38 10.80
CA THR A 153 0.97 15.70 10.50
C THR A 153 2.41 15.55 10.01
N LEU A 154 2.70 16.16 8.85
CA LEU A 154 4.03 16.21 8.26
C LEU A 154 4.47 17.67 8.15
N ILE A 155 5.67 17.97 8.62
CA ILE A 155 6.26 19.31 8.60
C ILE A 155 7.50 19.28 7.72
N PHE A 156 7.48 20.11 6.69
CA PHE A 156 8.55 20.26 5.70
C PHE A 156 9.28 21.58 5.93
N SER A 157 10.60 21.56 5.79
CA SER A 157 11.44 22.76 5.72
C SER A 157 12.16 22.76 4.38
N ASN A 158 12.00 23.83 3.60
CA ASN A 158 12.57 23.93 2.25
C ASN A 158 12.24 22.68 1.39
N ASP A 159 10.96 22.26 1.41
CA ASP A 159 10.42 21.06 0.74
C ASP A 159 10.91 19.70 1.29
N ILE A 160 11.80 19.68 2.29
CA ILE A 160 12.30 18.44 2.87
C ILE A 160 11.55 18.11 4.16
N LEU A 161 11.03 16.89 4.26
CA LEU A 161 10.32 16.38 5.45
C LEU A 161 11.27 16.39 6.64
N PHE A 162 11.01 17.31 7.58
CA PHE A 162 11.81 17.50 8.77
C PHE A 162 11.22 16.77 9.98
N THR A 163 9.90 16.65 10.06
CA THR A 163 9.22 15.99 11.18
C THR A 163 7.92 15.35 10.72
N LYS A 164 7.64 14.15 11.21
CA LYS A 164 6.32 13.50 11.09
C LYS A 164 5.75 13.22 12.48
N SER A 165 4.43 13.19 12.61
CA SER A 165 3.74 12.76 13.82
C SER A 165 2.39 12.14 13.47
N GLN A 166 1.85 11.34 14.37
CA GLN A 166 0.52 10.74 14.22
C GLN A 166 -0.25 10.86 15.52
N SER A 167 -1.58 10.92 15.40
CA SER A 167 -2.49 10.87 16.54
C SER A 167 -3.58 9.84 16.26
N GLY A 168 -3.67 8.83 17.12
CA GLY A 168 -4.68 7.77 17.06
C GLY A 168 -4.47 6.68 15.99
N LEU A 169 -3.40 6.76 15.19
CA LEU A 169 -3.08 5.76 14.17
C LEU A 169 -2.44 4.52 14.80
N ALA A 170 -1.49 4.74 15.70
CA ALA A 170 -1.06 3.70 16.63
C ALA A 170 -2.16 3.48 17.67
N LYS A 171 -2.51 2.23 17.92
CA LYS A 171 -3.41 1.82 19.01
C LYS A 171 -2.59 1.07 20.06
N PRO A 172 -1.75 1.77 20.84
CA PRO A 172 -0.91 1.13 21.85
C PRO A 172 -1.78 0.35 22.84
N GLU A 173 -1.38 -0.89 23.12
CA GLU A 173 -1.83 -1.53 24.33
C GLU A 173 -1.23 -0.80 25.53
N LYS A 174 -2.00 -0.69 26.61
CA LYS A 174 -1.47 -0.10 27.83
C LYS A 174 -0.48 -1.04 28.47
N ILE A 175 0.65 -0.50 28.92
CA ILE A 175 1.75 -1.29 29.46
C ILE A 175 1.74 -1.31 30.99
N THR A 176 2.36 -2.34 31.56
CA THR A 176 2.63 -2.49 33.00
C THR A 176 4.10 -2.19 33.30
N ILE A 177 4.43 -1.94 34.57
CA ILE A 177 5.83 -1.82 34.99
C ILE A 177 6.63 -3.12 34.69
N ASP A 178 5.99 -4.28 34.78
CA ASP A 178 6.63 -5.58 34.50
C ASP A 178 6.96 -5.75 33.01
N GLN A 179 6.09 -5.31 32.10
CA GLN A 179 6.38 -5.27 30.67
C GLN A 179 7.51 -4.28 30.38
N TYR A 180 7.42 -3.06 30.94
CA TYR A 180 8.47 -2.05 30.80
C TYR A 180 9.83 -2.58 31.25
N ASN A 181 9.91 -3.30 32.38
CA ASN A 181 11.16 -3.83 32.91
C ASN A 181 11.82 -4.91 32.05
N GLN A 182 11.07 -5.59 31.19
CA GLN A 182 11.63 -6.57 30.23
C GLN A 182 12.40 -5.90 29.09
N VAL A 183 12.09 -4.63 28.79
CA VAL A 183 12.78 -3.87 27.75
C VAL A 183 14.15 -3.39 28.25
N VAL A 184 15.19 -3.71 27.50
CA VAL A 184 16.58 -3.33 27.82
C VAL A 184 17.21 -2.54 26.67
N LYS A 185 18.18 -1.68 27.03
CA LYS A 185 18.95 -0.91 26.04
C LYS A 185 19.60 -1.84 25.00
N GLY A 186 19.67 -1.39 23.76
CA GLY A 186 20.20 -2.13 22.62
C GLY A 186 19.16 -2.93 21.84
N MET A 187 17.96 -3.16 22.38
CA MET A 187 16.85 -3.77 21.63
C MET A 187 16.46 -2.91 20.41
N SER A 188 16.13 -3.56 19.31
CA SER A 188 15.48 -2.95 18.15
C SER A 188 14.04 -2.54 18.47
N LEU A 189 13.45 -1.68 17.63
CA LEU A 189 12.05 -1.30 17.78
C LEU A 189 11.12 -2.52 17.70
N GLU A 190 11.37 -3.46 16.79
CA GLU A 190 10.55 -4.67 16.64
C GLU A 190 10.60 -5.55 17.89
N GLU A 191 11.78 -5.72 18.50
CA GLU A 191 11.92 -6.45 19.76
C GLU A 191 11.15 -5.76 20.90
N VAL A 192 11.19 -4.43 20.96
CA VAL A 192 10.42 -3.65 21.94
C VAL A 192 8.92 -3.78 21.69
N GLU A 193 8.47 -3.65 20.43
CA GLU A 193 7.06 -3.77 20.03
C GLU A 193 6.51 -5.17 20.35
N SER A 194 7.34 -6.21 20.29
CA SER A 194 6.93 -7.57 20.69
C SER A 194 6.65 -7.73 22.19
N ILE A 195 7.20 -6.84 23.03
CA ILE A 195 7.07 -6.86 24.50
C ILE A 195 5.98 -5.88 24.96
N LEU A 196 6.00 -4.66 24.42
CA LEU A 196 5.16 -3.54 24.85
C LEU A 196 3.94 -3.30 23.96
N GLY A 197 3.90 -3.92 22.77
CA GLY A 197 3.02 -3.48 21.69
C GLY A 197 3.55 -2.25 20.97
N ILE A 198 2.77 -1.75 20.01
CA ILE A 198 3.13 -0.59 19.19
C ILE A 198 3.06 0.69 20.05
N GLY A 199 4.16 1.42 20.17
CA GLY A 199 4.17 2.72 20.84
C GLY A 199 3.60 3.87 20.00
N GLU A 200 3.18 4.95 20.66
CA GLU A 200 2.80 6.19 19.99
C GLU A 200 4.06 6.93 19.51
N PHE A 201 4.22 7.05 18.20
CA PHE A 201 5.36 7.77 17.62
C PHE A 201 5.30 9.26 17.95
N GLY A 202 6.26 9.73 18.74
CA GLY A 202 6.36 11.12 19.20
C GLY A 202 7.16 12.03 18.26
N GLY A 203 7.92 11.46 17.31
CA GLY A 203 8.74 12.20 16.36
C GLY A 203 10.12 11.58 16.17
N ASP A 204 10.77 11.96 15.07
CA ASP A 204 12.16 11.64 14.77
C ASP A 204 12.98 12.88 14.42
N MET A 205 14.30 12.72 14.50
CA MET A 205 15.27 13.71 14.05
C MET A 205 16.42 12.98 13.38
N THR A 206 16.78 13.42 12.18
CA THR A 206 17.95 12.91 11.46
C THR A 206 19.02 13.99 11.39
N THR A 207 20.23 13.64 11.80
CA THR A 207 21.45 14.44 11.63
C THR A 207 22.48 13.62 10.85
N PRO A 208 23.56 14.23 10.31
CA PRO A 208 24.60 13.47 9.59
C PRO A 208 25.25 12.34 10.41
N ASN A 209 25.15 12.39 11.74
CA ASN A 209 25.83 11.46 12.64
C ASN A 209 24.88 10.47 13.33
N ALA A 210 23.58 10.76 13.38
CA ALA A 210 22.61 9.95 14.09
C ALA A 210 21.17 10.23 13.66
N THR A 211 20.35 9.18 13.68
CA THR A 211 18.89 9.25 13.66
C THR A 211 18.38 8.96 15.07
N THR A 212 17.41 9.75 15.53
CA THR A 212 16.71 9.53 16.80
C THR A 212 15.23 9.40 16.58
N GLU A 213 14.59 8.45 17.25
CA GLU A 213 13.13 8.23 17.19
C GLU A 213 12.58 8.12 18.61
N THR A 214 11.50 8.84 18.90
CA THR A 214 10.86 8.87 20.22
C THR A 214 9.51 8.18 20.18
N TYR A 215 9.26 7.30 21.16
CA TYR A 215 8.00 6.58 21.32
C TYR A 215 7.45 6.75 22.73
N TRP A 216 6.14 6.95 22.82
CA TRP A 216 5.39 7.07 24.06
C TRP A 216 4.51 5.85 24.29
N TYR A 217 4.38 5.46 25.55
CA TYR A 217 3.53 4.35 25.98
C TYR A 217 2.69 4.80 27.18
N GLU A 218 1.41 4.44 27.20
CA GLU A 218 0.53 4.70 28.33
C GLU A 218 0.52 3.52 29.31
N GLY A 219 0.52 3.80 30.61
CA GLY A 219 0.40 2.77 31.64
C GLY A 219 -1.04 2.28 31.85
N ALA A 220 -1.20 0.97 32.10
CA ALA A 220 -2.51 0.34 32.33
C ALA A 220 -3.27 0.94 33.53
N SER A 221 -2.53 1.35 34.56
CA SER A 221 -3.06 1.98 35.79
C SER A 221 -2.75 3.47 35.87
N GLY A 222 -2.43 4.11 34.75
CA GLY A 222 -1.89 5.46 34.69
C GLY A 222 -0.36 5.48 34.62
N GLY A 223 0.20 6.68 34.53
CA GLY A 223 1.61 6.87 34.21
C GLY A 223 1.91 6.65 32.72
N SER A 224 3.17 6.80 32.35
CA SER A 224 3.63 6.63 30.97
C SER A 224 5.09 6.20 30.90
N ALA A 225 5.54 5.78 29.72
CA ALA A 225 6.95 5.62 29.42
C ALA A 225 7.32 6.33 28.13
N GLN A 226 8.58 6.77 28.07
CA GLN A 226 9.23 7.31 26.89
C GLN A 226 10.43 6.43 26.54
N LEU A 227 10.51 6.01 25.29
CA LEU A 227 11.65 5.28 24.74
C LEU A 227 12.26 6.11 23.60
N ILE A 228 13.59 6.22 23.58
CA ILE A 228 14.34 6.90 22.52
C ILE A 228 15.32 5.92 21.89
N PHE A 229 15.16 5.74 20.59
CA PHE A 229 16.02 4.92 19.76
C PHE A 229 17.07 5.80 19.09
N TYR A 230 18.31 5.32 19.04
CA TYR A 230 19.41 5.93 18.31
C TYR A 230 19.84 4.93 17.24
N ASN A 231 19.82 5.35 15.98
CA ASN A 231 20.21 4.52 14.84
C ASN A 231 19.51 3.14 14.86
N GLY A 232 18.21 3.13 15.17
CA GLY A 232 17.37 1.92 15.20
C GLY A 232 17.48 1.06 16.46
N THR A 233 18.26 1.45 17.47
CA THR A 233 18.41 0.68 18.72
C THR A 233 18.07 1.51 19.95
N LEU A 234 17.44 0.90 20.96
CA LEU A 234 17.01 1.58 22.17
C LEU A 234 18.21 2.10 22.97
N GLY A 235 18.39 3.41 23.05
CA GLY A 235 19.46 4.01 23.86
C GLY A 235 18.98 4.57 25.19
N MET A 236 17.75 5.07 25.24
CA MET A 236 17.16 5.65 26.45
C MET A 236 15.73 5.14 26.66
N LYS A 237 15.40 4.88 27.93
CA LYS A 237 14.04 4.57 28.37
C LYS A 237 13.81 5.24 29.71
N GLU A 238 12.68 5.91 29.86
CA GLU A 238 12.23 6.56 31.09
C GLU A 238 10.77 6.20 31.33
N GLU A 239 10.38 6.07 32.61
CA GLU A 239 8.99 5.87 33.01
C GLU A 239 8.58 6.92 34.03
N PHE A 240 7.28 7.20 34.04
CA PHE A 240 6.66 8.22 34.86
C PHE A 240 5.45 7.61 35.57
N GLY A 241 5.69 6.95 36.71
CA GLY A 241 4.64 6.47 37.59
C GLY A 241 3.88 5.26 37.05
N LEU A 242 4.54 4.41 36.27
CA LEU A 242 4.01 3.10 35.91
C LEU A 242 3.86 2.20 37.15
N GLN A 243 2.84 1.35 37.14
CA GLN A 243 2.52 0.40 38.21
C GLN A 243 2.40 -1.03 37.68
#